data_AF-A0ABD3JGU5-F1
#
_entry.id   AF-A0ABD3JGU5-F1
#
_cell.length_a   1.000
_cell.length_b   1.000
_cell.length_c   1.000
_cell.angle_alpha   90.00
_cell.angle_beta   90.00
_cell.angle_gamma   90.00
#
_symmetry.space_group_name_H-M   'P 1'
#
loop_
_entity.id
_entity.type
_entity.pdbx_description
1 polymer ?
#
loop_
_entity_poly.entity_id
_entity_poly.type
_entity_poly.pdbx_seq_one_letter_code
_entity_poly.pdbx_strand_id
1 'polypeptide(L)'
;MSASSPSAASQKKTDGSTSQVHVFSGKPDRFEGLTVEIKETMDAETFACRLRTSVDEWKKQGKKGIWIKLPIEHVNLVESAVKEGFKYHHAEENYLMLTHWLAPEDNTMPIYASHRIGVVAFVMNDDGKVMTIMLLADSNT
;
A
#
# COMPACT_ATOMS: atom_id res chain seq x y z
N MET A 1 29.83 -18.15 62.39
CA MET A 1 30.21 -18.64 61.05
C MET A 1 29.48 -19.94 60.80
N SER A 2 29.00 -20.14 59.57
CA SER A 2 28.19 -21.28 59.06
C SER A 2 26.70 -20.96 58.90
N ALA A 3 26.34 -20.58 57.67
CA ALA A 3 24.98 -20.70 57.15
C ALA A 3 25.06 -21.59 55.89
N SER A 4 24.25 -22.64 55.90
CA SER A 4 24.18 -23.71 54.91
C SER A 4 23.76 -23.24 53.51
N SER A 5 24.39 -23.82 52.49
CA SER A 5 23.92 -23.76 51.10
C SER A 5 22.68 -24.63 50.87
N PRO A 6 21.86 -24.27 49.87
CA PRO A 6 21.36 -25.31 48.97
C PRO A 6 21.50 -24.96 47.49
N SER A 7 22.15 -25.91 46.79
CA SER A 7 21.84 -26.48 45.47
C SER A 7 21.22 -25.61 44.37
N ALA A 8 22.03 -25.35 43.35
CA ALA A 8 21.63 -24.73 42.09
C ALA A 8 20.71 -25.65 41.26
N ALA A 9 19.48 -25.19 41.02
CA ALA A 9 18.59 -25.78 40.02
C ALA A 9 19.08 -25.41 38.61
N SER A 10 19.40 -26.43 37.81
CA SER A 10 19.75 -26.28 36.40
C SER A 10 18.50 -25.87 35.59
N GLN A 11 18.43 -24.60 35.20
CA GLN A 11 17.44 -24.14 34.22
C GLN A 11 17.94 -24.45 32.81
N LYS A 12 17.33 -25.49 32.23
CA LYS A 12 17.45 -25.86 30.81
C LYS A 12 16.83 -24.75 29.96
N LYS A 13 17.66 -23.92 29.33
CA LYS A 13 17.23 -22.98 28.28
C LYS A 13 16.72 -23.78 27.07
N THR A 14 15.41 -23.85 26.92
CA THR A 14 14.76 -24.20 25.66
C THR A 14 14.86 -22.99 24.75
N ASP A 15 15.75 -23.07 23.76
CA ASP A 15 15.89 -22.08 22.69
C ASP A 15 14.70 -22.24 21.73
N GLY A 16 13.59 -21.60 22.08
CA GLY A 16 12.48 -21.41 21.17
C GLY A 16 12.84 -20.30 20.21
N SER A 17 13.31 -20.67 19.01
CA SER A 17 13.44 -19.76 17.87
C SER A 17 12.05 -19.26 17.47
N THR A 18 11.55 -18.25 18.18
CA THR A 18 10.45 -17.42 17.71
C THR A 18 11.00 -16.56 16.58
N SER A 19 10.77 -16.98 15.35
CA SER A 19 10.89 -16.10 14.19
C SER A 19 10.01 -14.88 14.47
N GLN A 20 10.62 -13.76 14.85
CA GLN A 20 9.91 -12.49 15.01
C GLN A 20 9.33 -12.14 13.64
N VAL A 21 8.02 -12.36 13.47
CA VAL A 21 7.31 -11.95 12.26
C VAL A 21 7.27 -10.42 12.29
N HIS A 22 8.24 -9.81 11.60
CA HIS A 22 8.35 -8.36 11.52
C HIS A 22 7.18 -7.80 10.73
N VAL A 23 6.37 -6.95 11.35
CA VAL A 23 5.32 -6.17 10.69
C VAL A 23 5.94 -5.27 9.60
N PHE A 24 5.25 -5.08 8.48
CA PHE A 24 5.70 -4.15 7.45
C PHE A 24 5.71 -2.71 7.96
N SER A 25 6.82 -1.99 7.72
CA SER A 25 6.88 -0.55 8.00
C SER A 25 6.30 0.24 6.84
N GLY A 26 5.55 1.29 7.13
CA GLY A 26 5.02 2.20 6.13
C GLY A 26 5.07 3.66 6.57
N LYS A 27 4.78 4.55 5.63
CA LYS A 27 4.65 5.98 5.87
C LYS A 27 3.20 6.31 6.25
N PRO A 28 2.92 6.83 7.45
CA PRO A 28 1.57 7.25 7.82
C PRO A 28 1.17 8.54 7.09
N ASP A 29 -0.12 8.72 6.89
CA ASP A 29 -0.71 9.97 6.39
C ASP A 29 -1.61 10.64 7.45
N ARG A 30 -2.20 11.80 7.09
CA ARG A 30 -3.05 12.62 7.96
C ARG A 30 -4.50 12.13 8.13
N PHE A 31 -4.86 11.04 7.44
CA PHE A 31 -6.20 10.46 7.43
C PHE A 31 -6.20 9.07 8.06
N GLU A 32 -5.20 8.80 8.90
CA GLU A 32 -4.94 7.53 9.55
C GLU A 32 -4.71 6.38 8.57
N GLY A 33 -4.26 6.71 7.36
CA GLY A 33 -3.76 5.75 6.42
C GLY A 33 -2.28 5.42 6.63
N LEU A 34 -1.85 4.37 5.94
CA LEU A 34 -0.47 3.89 5.94
C LEU A 34 -0.10 3.41 4.54
N THR A 35 1.01 3.92 3.99
CA THR A 35 1.57 3.47 2.72
C THR A 35 2.79 2.59 2.93
N VAL A 36 2.74 1.36 2.45
CA VAL A 36 3.82 0.38 2.48
C VAL A 36 4.37 0.19 1.07
N GLU A 37 5.69 0.24 0.92
CA GLU A 37 6.38 -0.06 -0.34
C GLU A 37 7.12 -1.38 -0.19
N ILE A 38 6.79 -2.36 -1.03
CA ILE A 38 7.43 -3.67 -1.02
C ILE A 38 8.74 -3.59 -1.80
N LYS A 39 9.86 -3.73 -1.09
CA LYS A 39 11.21 -3.66 -1.67
C LYS A 39 11.91 -5.02 -1.67
N GLU A 40 11.61 -5.83 -0.66
CA GLU A 40 12.24 -7.13 -0.44
C GLU A 40 11.56 -8.20 -1.29
N THR A 41 12.35 -9.00 -1.99
CA THR A 41 11.86 -10.22 -2.68
C THR A 41 11.53 -11.29 -1.65
N MET A 42 10.34 -11.88 -1.75
CA MET A 42 9.91 -12.99 -0.90
C MET A 42 8.92 -13.88 -1.64
N ASP A 43 8.68 -15.09 -1.11
CA ASP A 43 7.64 -15.97 -1.62
C ASP A 43 6.25 -15.54 -1.14
N ALA A 44 5.22 -16.03 -1.84
CA ALA A 44 3.83 -15.65 -1.64
C ALA A 44 3.29 -16.05 -0.24
N GLU A 45 3.78 -17.13 0.36
CA GLU A 45 3.33 -17.64 1.66
C GLU A 45 3.92 -16.80 2.80
N THR A 46 5.24 -16.54 2.74
CA THR A 46 5.93 -15.65 3.68
C THR A 46 5.29 -14.25 3.66
N PHE A 47 5.01 -13.72 2.46
CA PHE A 47 4.33 -12.44 2.31
C PHE A 47 2.92 -12.47 2.92
N ALA A 48 2.11 -13.49 2.64
CA ALA A 48 0.76 -13.60 3.18
C ALA A 48 0.75 -13.64 4.71
N CYS A 49 1.64 -14.44 5.31
CA CYS A 49 1.78 -14.53 6.76
C CYS A 49 2.16 -13.17 7.36
N ARG A 50 3.20 -12.52 6.82
CA ARG A 50 3.66 -11.21 7.27
C ARG A 50 2.60 -10.12 7.08
N LEU A 51 1.89 -10.14 5.96
CA LEU A 51 0.83 -9.18 5.65
C LEU A 51 -0.34 -9.33 6.62
N ARG A 52 -0.78 -10.56 6.91
CA ARG A 52 -1.85 -10.82 7.88
C ARG A 52 -1.51 -10.29 9.27
N THR A 53 -0.32 -10.62 9.77
CA THR A 53 0.18 -10.09 11.05
C THR A 53 0.25 -8.56 11.03
N SER A 54 0.67 -7.97 9.91
CA SER A 54 0.73 -6.52 9.77
C SER A 54 -0.65 -5.87 9.79
N VAL A 55 -1.63 -6.43 9.09
CA VAL A 55 -3.00 -5.94 9.06
C VAL A 55 -3.63 -5.97 10.46
N ASP A 56 -3.44 -7.04 11.20
CA ASP A 56 -3.95 -7.14 12.58
C ASP A 56 -3.32 -6.10 13.50
N GLU A 57 -2.03 -5.82 13.33
CA GLU A 57 -1.33 -4.79 14.09
C GLU A 57 -1.79 -3.38 13.71
N TRP A 58 -1.94 -3.09 12.42
CA TRP A 58 -2.45 -1.79 11.95
C TRP A 58 -3.88 -1.53 12.41
N LYS A 59 -4.74 -2.56 12.48
CA LYS A 59 -6.07 -2.46 13.09
C LYS A 59 -6.00 -2.03 14.54
N LYS A 60 -5.12 -2.63 15.35
CA LYS A 60 -4.93 -2.25 16.78
C LYS A 60 -4.41 -0.83 16.93
N GLN A 61 -3.58 -0.37 15.99
CA GLN A 61 -3.07 1.00 15.94
C GLN A 61 -4.11 2.02 15.42
N GLY A 62 -5.32 1.59 15.09
CA GLY A 62 -6.39 2.47 14.59
C GLY A 62 -6.16 2.99 13.17
N LYS A 63 -5.34 2.31 12.36
CA LYS A 63 -5.18 2.65 10.94
C LYS A 63 -6.43 2.30 10.15
N LYS A 64 -6.76 3.14 9.18
CA LYS A 64 -7.98 3.04 8.37
C LYS A 64 -7.68 2.57 6.96
N GLY A 65 -6.97 3.36 6.17
CA GLY A 65 -6.65 3.05 4.77
C GLY A 65 -5.23 2.55 4.60
N ILE A 66 -5.06 1.27 4.25
CA ILE A 66 -3.74 0.72 3.92
C ILE A 66 -3.52 0.79 2.43
N TRP A 67 -2.35 1.28 2.02
CA TRP A 67 -1.89 1.34 0.65
C TRP A 67 -0.64 0.47 0.51
N ILE A 68 -0.62 -0.41 -0.48
CA ILE A 68 0.55 -1.21 -0.84
C ILE A 68 0.99 -0.81 -2.24
N LYS A 69 2.17 -0.23 -2.32
CA LYS A 69 2.90 -0.05 -3.58
C LYS A 69 3.73 -1.31 -3.84
N LEU A 70 3.38 -2.00 -4.91
CA LEU A 70 3.98 -3.28 -5.29
C LEU A 70 4.68 -3.12 -6.64
N PRO A 71 6.02 -2.99 -6.66
CA PRO A 71 6.81 -2.96 -7.90
C PRO A 71 6.54 -4.19 -8.78
N ILE A 72 6.66 -4.02 -10.10
CA ILE A 72 6.35 -5.06 -11.09
C ILE A 72 7.17 -6.34 -10.89
N GLU A 73 8.38 -6.23 -10.33
CA GLU A 73 9.26 -7.35 -10.01
C GLU A 73 8.66 -8.29 -8.94
N HIS A 74 7.73 -7.79 -8.12
CA HIS A 74 7.08 -8.53 -7.04
C HIS A 74 5.66 -9.00 -7.41
N VAL A 75 5.38 -9.17 -8.71
CA VAL A 75 4.07 -9.62 -9.23
C VAL A 75 3.58 -10.92 -8.59
N ASN A 76 4.50 -11.79 -8.16
CA ASN A 76 4.20 -13.03 -7.45
C ASN A 76 3.44 -12.83 -6.13
N LEU A 77 3.41 -11.62 -5.58
CA LEU A 77 2.77 -11.30 -4.29
C LEU A 77 1.34 -10.76 -4.45
N VAL A 78 0.90 -10.46 -5.68
CA VAL A 78 -0.39 -9.82 -5.94
C VAL A 78 -1.56 -10.69 -5.47
N GLU A 79 -1.56 -11.97 -5.81
CA GLU A 79 -2.63 -12.89 -5.42
C GLU A 79 -2.75 -12.99 -3.90
N SER A 80 -1.63 -13.10 -3.18
CA SER A 80 -1.60 -13.11 -1.72
C SER A 80 -2.17 -11.83 -1.13
N ALA A 81 -1.84 -10.66 -1.67
CA ALA A 81 -2.40 -9.39 -1.19
C ALA A 81 -3.93 -9.36 -1.35
N VAL A 82 -4.44 -9.79 -2.51
CA VAL A 82 -5.88 -9.81 -2.80
C VAL A 82 -6.63 -10.79 -1.88
N LYS A 83 -6.05 -11.96 -1.59
CA LYS A 83 -6.63 -12.92 -0.65
C LYS A 83 -6.71 -12.38 0.78
N GLU A 84 -5.79 -11.51 1.18
CA GLU A 84 -5.84 -10.79 2.47
C GLU A 84 -6.75 -9.54 2.44
N GLY A 85 -7.56 -9.36 1.40
CA GLY A 85 -8.61 -8.33 1.35
C GLY A 85 -8.22 -7.04 0.62
N PHE A 86 -7.02 -6.96 0.05
CA PHE A 86 -6.61 -5.81 -0.76
C PHE A 86 -7.33 -5.79 -2.11
N LYS A 87 -7.61 -4.59 -2.61
CA LYS A 87 -8.23 -4.33 -3.91
C LYS A 87 -7.31 -3.48 -4.78
N TYR A 88 -7.41 -3.62 -6.08
CA TYR A 88 -6.69 -2.73 -7.01
C TYR A 88 -7.23 -1.30 -6.90
N HIS A 89 -6.33 -0.33 -6.94
CA HIS A 89 -6.67 1.09 -7.00
C HIS A 89 -6.15 1.75 -8.28
N HIS A 90 -4.88 1.57 -8.64
CA HIS A 90 -4.34 2.01 -9.92
C HIS A 90 -3.05 1.23 -10.24
N ALA A 91 -2.60 1.32 -11.48
CA ALA A 91 -1.32 0.79 -11.91
C ALA A 91 -0.60 1.85 -12.73
N GLU A 92 0.73 1.88 -12.61
CA GLU A 92 1.63 2.53 -13.55
C GLU A 92 2.46 1.46 -14.26
N GLU A 93 3.33 1.85 -15.18
CA GLU A 93 4.17 0.94 -15.96
C GLU A 93 4.97 -0.03 -15.07
N ASN A 94 5.49 0.45 -13.94
CA ASN A 94 6.44 -0.30 -13.11
C ASN A 94 5.90 -0.70 -11.73
N TYR A 95 4.64 -0.43 -11.42
CA TYR A 95 4.06 -0.86 -10.13
C TYR A 95 2.54 -0.92 -10.14
N LEU A 96 2.01 -1.71 -9.21
CA LEU A 96 0.60 -1.80 -8.87
C LEU A 96 0.35 -1.17 -7.49
N MET A 97 -0.68 -0.34 -7.38
CA MET A 97 -1.18 0.18 -6.12
C MET A 97 -2.41 -0.59 -5.67
N LEU A 98 -2.33 -1.22 -4.50
CA LEU A 98 -3.45 -1.89 -3.85
C LEU A 98 -3.88 -1.15 -2.59
N THR A 99 -5.16 -1.27 -2.24
CA THR A 99 -5.72 -0.67 -1.04
C THR A 99 -6.57 -1.61 -0.20
N HIS A 100 -6.60 -1.43 1.11
CA HIS A 100 -7.50 -2.11 2.03
C HIS A 100 -8.02 -1.14 3.09
N TRP A 101 -9.35 -0.99 3.18
CA TRP A 101 -10.00 -0.26 4.25
C TRP A 101 -10.21 -1.18 5.46
N LEU A 102 -9.70 -0.80 6.63
CA LEU A 102 -9.73 -1.58 7.86
C LEU A 102 -10.79 -1.12 8.85
N ALA A 103 -11.25 0.13 8.71
CA ALA A 103 -12.14 0.76 9.66
C ALA A 103 -13.60 0.30 9.46
N PRO A 104 -14.41 0.24 10.54
CA PRO A 104 -15.80 -0.21 10.46
C PRO A 104 -16.73 0.80 9.76
N GLU A 105 -16.36 2.08 9.74
CA GLU A 105 -17.10 3.11 9.00
C GLU A 105 -16.93 3.01 7.48
N ASP A 106 -17.76 3.76 6.76
CA ASP A 106 -17.71 3.82 5.30
C ASP A 106 -16.32 4.17 4.78
N ASN A 107 -15.93 3.50 3.70
CA ASN A 107 -14.65 3.69 3.06
C ASN A 107 -14.57 5.08 2.41
N THR A 108 -13.66 5.92 2.90
CA THR A 108 -13.41 7.27 2.39
C THR A 108 -12.19 7.36 1.48
N MET A 109 -11.57 6.23 1.13
CA MET A 109 -10.47 6.24 0.15
C MET A 109 -10.96 6.80 -1.17
N PRO A 110 -10.16 7.67 -1.82
CA PRO A 110 -10.51 8.21 -3.13
C PRO A 110 -10.85 7.08 -4.10
N ILE A 111 -12.02 7.16 -4.72
CA ILE A 111 -12.35 6.34 -5.88
C ILE A 111 -11.62 6.92 -7.10
N TYR A 112 -11.12 6.05 -7.97
CA TYR A 112 -10.40 6.33 -9.22
C TYR A 112 -10.50 7.77 -9.75
N ALA A 113 -9.36 8.42 -9.97
CA ALA A 113 -9.29 9.68 -10.70
C ALA A 113 -9.47 9.43 -12.21
N SER A 114 -10.68 9.06 -12.63
CA SER A 114 -11.06 8.94 -14.05
C SER A 114 -11.54 10.27 -14.64
N HIS A 115 -11.56 11.35 -13.84
CA HIS A 115 -12.06 12.64 -14.26
C HIS A 115 -11.07 13.31 -15.22
N ARG A 116 -11.40 13.29 -16.51
CA ARG A 116 -10.75 14.14 -17.49
C ARG A 116 -11.27 15.56 -17.28
N ILE A 117 -10.37 16.49 -16.95
CA ILE A 117 -10.68 17.91 -16.92
C ILE A 117 -10.44 18.46 -18.32
N GLY A 118 -11.50 18.81 -19.02
CA GLY A 118 -11.43 19.58 -20.26
C GLY A 118 -11.37 21.07 -19.93
N VAL A 119 -10.36 21.77 -20.45
CA VAL A 119 -10.28 23.23 -20.38
C VAL A 119 -10.57 23.79 -21.76
N VAL A 120 -11.50 24.74 -21.85
CA VAL A 120 -11.81 25.48 -23.08
C VAL A 120 -11.45 26.94 -22.87
N ALA A 121 -10.71 27.52 -23.81
CA ALA A 121 -10.40 28.95 -23.85
C ALA A 121 -11.21 29.61 -24.96
N PHE A 122 -11.88 30.72 -24.64
CA PHE A 122 -12.61 31.55 -25.59
C PHE A 122 -11.89 32.89 -25.71
N VAL A 123 -11.37 33.20 -26.90
CA VAL A 123 -10.61 34.41 -27.18
C VAL A 123 -11.34 35.25 -28.20
N MET A 124 -11.65 36.49 -27.85
CA MET A 124 -12.38 37.46 -28.67
C MET A 124 -11.58 38.78 -28.74
N ASN A 125 -11.54 39.42 -29.91
CA ASN A 125 -10.96 40.74 -30.06
C ASN A 125 -12.00 41.87 -29.86
N ASP A 126 -11.57 43.13 -29.84
CA ASP A 126 -12.47 44.29 -29.63
C ASP A 126 -13.53 44.45 -30.74
N ASP A 127 -13.31 43.86 -31.92
CA ASP A 127 -14.28 43.83 -33.02
C ASP A 127 -15.33 42.70 -32.87
N GLY A 128 -15.27 41.90 -31.81
CA GLY A 128 -16.19 40.77 -31.58
C GLY A 128 -15.86 39.50 -32.39
N LYS A 129 -14.66 39.38 -32.98
CA LYS A 129 -14.23 38.19 -33.73
C LYS A 129 -13.64 37.15 -32.78
N VAL A 130 -13.97 35.88 -33.02
CA VAL A 130 -13.51 34.75 -32.20
C VAL A 130 -12.32 34.06 -32.85
N MET A 131 -11.30 33.74 -32.06
CA MET A 131 -10.15 32.95 -32.52
C MET A 131 -10.54 31.48 -32.67
N THR A 132 -10.18 30.87 -33.80
CA THR A 132 -10.39 29.44 -34.08
C THR A 132 -9.06 28.75 -34.35
N ILE A 133 -9.00 27.45 -34.05
CA ILE A 133 -7.82 26.61 -34.31
C ILE A 133 -8.25 25.52 -35.29
N MET A 134 -7.44 25.27 -36.31
CA MET A 134 -7.63 24.16 -37.26
C MET A 134 -6.46 23.20 -37.11
N LEU A 135 -6.74 21.92 -36.88
CA LEU A 135 -5.72 20.88 -36.93
C LEU A 135 -5.47 20.52 -38.39
N LEU A 136 -4.26 20.77 -38.88
CA LEU A 136 -3.81 20.26 -40.17
C LEU A 136 -3.23 18.86 -39.94
N ALA A 137 -3.83 17.85 -40.56
CA ALA A 137 -3.28 16.50 -40.58
C ALA A 137 -2.46 16.33 -41.86
N ASP A 138 -1.18 15.96 -41.71
CA ASP A 138 -0.35 15.59 -42.85
C ASP A 138 -0.88 14.28 -43.44
N SER A 139 -1.26 14.31 -44.71
CA SER A 139 -1.59 13.11 -45.49
C SER A 139 -0.30 12.57 -46.08
N ASN A 140 0.39 11.70 -45.33
CA ASN A 140 1.46 10.88 -45.87
C ASN A 140 0.95 9.44 -45.98
N THR A 141 0.43 9.09 -47.16
CA THR A 141 0.20 7.70 -47.59
C THR A 141 1.48 7.12 -48.17
#